data_AF-A0A414UV60-F1
#
_entry.id   AF-A0A414UV60-F1
#
_cell.length_a   1.000
_cell.length_b   1.000
_cell.length_c   1.000
_cell.angle_alpha   90.00
_cell.angle_beta   90.00
_cell.angle_gamma   90.00
#
_symmetry.space_group_name_H-M   'P 1'
#
loop_
_entity.id
_entity.type
_entity.pdbx_description
1 polymer ?
#
loop_
_entity_poly.entity_id
_entity_poly.type
_entity_poly.pdbx_seq_one_letter_code
_entity_poly.pdbx_strand_id
1 'polypeptide(L)'
;MIGAGSLAHNRRAFVAENVDRERVHLNIKYCDENLKTVYHELFDQAVERYNEGKRNDRKITDYYEKIRQGKQEKLFHEVIFQIGNSKDMGVGTEEGELAVKVLDEYMKDFQKRNPTVIQQIKHCLFRHIKTGLL
;
A
#
# COMPACT_ATOMS: atom_id res chain seq x y z
N MET A 1 -7.40 -3.72 15.16
CA MET A 1 -6.21 -4.60 15.11
C MET A 1 -5.36 -4.11 13.94
N ILE A 2 -4.16 -3.58 14.18
CA ILE A 2 -3.26 -3.17 13.09
C ILE A 2 -2.62 -4.47 12.58
N GLY A 3 -3.08 -4.96 11.44
CA GLY A 3 -2.49 -6.13 10.79
C GLY A 3 -1.01 -5.87 10.50
N ALA A 4 -0.23 -6.94 10.30
CA ALA A 4 1.18 -6.78 9.95
C ALA A 4 1.40 -5.99 8.65
N GLY A 5 0.35 -5.83 7.83
CA GLY A 5 0.44 -5.39 6.44
C GLY A 5 1.14 -6.46 5.62
N SER A 6 0.63 -6.77 4.43
CA SER A 6 1.27 -7.77 3.59
C SER A 6 1.26 -7.34 2.14
N LEU A 7 2.43 -6.90 1.67
CA LEU A 7 2.65 -6.62 0.25
C LEU A 7 2.34 -7.85 -0.60
N ALA A 8 2.65 -9.06 -0.12
CA ALA A 8 2.34 -10.30 -0.81
C ALA A 8 0.81 -10.51 -0.95
N HIS A 9 0.04 -10.18 0.09
CA HIS A 9 -1.42 -10.24 0.04
C HIS A 9 -2.00 -9.19 -0.93
N ASN A 10 -1.51 -7.95 -0.86
CA ASN A 10 -1.96 -6.85 -1.72
C ASN A 10 -1.59 -7.09 -3.19
N ARG A 11 -0.40 -7.68 -3.45
CA ARG A 11 0.04 -8.13 -4.78
C ARG A 11 -0.62 -9.42 -5.26
N ARG A 12 -1.43 -10.08 -4.43
CA ARG A 12 -2.05 -11.37 -4.74
C ARG A 12 -1.01 -12.42 -5.16
N ALA A 13 0.16 -12.41 -4.51
CA ALA A 13 1.19 -13.44 -4.67
C ALA A 13 0.69 -14.83 -4.21
N PHE A 14 -0.37 -14.84 -3.40
CA PHE A 14 -1.19 -16.00 -3.09
C PHE A 14 -2.67 -15.56 -3.03
N VAL A 15 -3.58 -16.53 -3.18
CA VAL A 15 -5.03 -16.32 -3.09
C VAL A 15 -5.50 -16.83 -1.73
N ALA A 16 -5.98 -15.92 -0.88
CA ALA A 16 -6.55 -16.28 0.42
C ALA A 16 -7.94 -16.91 0.25
N GLU A 17 -8.40 -17.69 1.23
CA GLU A 17 -9.66 -18.44 1.15
C GLU A 17 -10.88 -17.55 0.91
N ASN A 18 -10.89 -16.36 1.52
CA ASN A 18 -11.95 -15.36 1.37
C ASN A 18 -11.88 -14.59 0.04
N VAL A 19 -10.95 -14.92 -0.85
CA VAL A 19 -10.78 -14.29 -2.16
C VAL A 19 -11.40 -15.16 -3.26
N ASP A 20 -12.31 -14.58 -4.04
CA ASP A 20 -12.78 -15.06 -5.33
C ASP A 20 -11.72 -14.75 -6.40
N ARG A 21 -11.04 -15.82 -6.84
CA ARG A 21 -9.95 -15.77 -7.83
C ARG A 21 -10.40 -15.19 -9.16
N GLU A 22 -11.64 -15.46 -9.58
CA GLU A 22 -12.17 -15.01 -10.86
C GLU A 22 -12.32 -13.49 -10.92
N ARG A 23 -12.29 -12.81 -9.77
CA ARG A 23 -12.51 -11.37 -9.66
C ARG A 23 -11.25 -10.59 -9.31
N VAL A 24 -10.11 -11.25 -9.14
CA VAL A 24 -8.83 -10.58 -8.85
C VAL A 24 -8.43 -9.58 -9.94
N HIS A 25 -8.76 -9.88 -11.19
CA HIS A 25 -8.50 -9.00 -12.33
C HIS A 25 -9.25 -7.66 -12.27
N LEU A 26 -10.27 -7.54 -11.40
CA LEU A 26 -11.02 -6.30 -11.19
C LEU A 26 -10.32 -5.33 -10.22
N ASN A 27 -9.17 -5.71 -9.65
CA ASN A 27 -8.41 -4.85 -8.74
C ASN A 27 -7.77 -3.67 -9.48
N ILE A 28 -7.81 -2.49 -8.87
CA ILE A 28 -7.16 -1.29 -9.39
C ILE A 28 -5.78 -1.14 -8.74
N LYS A 29 -4.75 -0.95 -9.55
CA LYS A 29 -3.38 -0.75 -9.09
C LYS A 29 -2.90 0.64 -9.47
N TYR A 30 -2.64 1.48 -8.46
CA TYR A 30 -2.18 2.86 -8.67
C TYR A 30 -0.66 2.95 -8.80
N CYS A 31 0.08 2.24 -7.95
CA CYS A 31 1.55 2.12 -8.01
C CYS A 31 1.96 0.74 -7.45
N ASP A 32 3.07 0.22 -7.95
CA ASP A 32 3.66 -1.07 -7.57
C ASP A 32 5.17 -1.06 -7.77
N GLU A 33 5.83 -0.12 -7.09
CA GLU A 33 7.27 0.04 -7.15
C GLU A 33 7.98 -0.83 -6.11
N ASN A 34 9.26 -1.07 -6.34
CA ASN A 34 10.10 -1.76 -5.38
C ASN A 34 10.44 -0.80 -4.22
N LEU A 35 10.11 -1.17 -2.97
CA LEU A 35 10.38 -0.33 -1.81
C LEU A 35 11.86 0.06 -1.69
N LYS A 36 12.80 -0.82 -2.03
CA LYS A 36 14.22 -0.47 -1.96
C LYS A 36 14.56 0.65 -2.95
N THR A 37 14.07 0.56 -4.18
CA THR A 37 14.25 1.60 -5.20
C THR A 37 13.68 2.94 -4.74
N VAL A 38 12.45 2.93 -4.24
CA VAL A 38 11.77 4.11 -3.69
C VAL A 38 12.57 4.77 -2.58
N TYR A 39 13.13 3.96 -1.67
CA TYR A 39 13.93 4.49 -0.57
C TYR A 39 15.19 5.21 -1.08
N HIS A 40 15.84 4.68 -2.11
CA HIS A 40 17.00 5.34 -2.71
C HIS A 40 16.61 6.66 -3.38
N GLU A 41 15.52 6.67 -4.16
CA GLU A 41 15.02 7.89 -4.81
C GLU A 41 14.63 8.99 -3.80
N LEU A 42 14.02 8.61 -2.67
CA LEU A 42 13.55 9.57 -1.68
C LEU A 42 14.64 10.04 -0.70
N PHE A 43 15.58 9.17 -0.32
CA PHE A 43 16.43 9.41 0.84
C PHE A 43 17.93 9.51 0.56
N ASP A 44 18.46 9.07 -0.58
CA ASP A 44 19.91 9.06 -0.80
C ASP A 44 20.54 10.44 -0.65
N GLN A 45 19.93 11.47 -1.24
CA GLN A 45 20.41 12.85 -1.10
C GLN A 45 20.34 13.34 0.36
N ALA A 46 19.35 12.90 1.13
CA ALA A 46 19.24 13.25 2.55
C ALA A 46 20.29 12.51 3.39
N VAL A 47 20.62 11.27 3.03
CA VAL A 47 21.68 10.46 3.64
C VAL A 47 23.05 11.07 3.39
N GLU A 48 23.31 11.54 2.16
CA GLU A 48 24.54 12.27 1.83
C GLU A 48 24.74 13.46 2.77
N ARG A 49 23.73 14.36 2.85
CA ARG A 49 23.75 15.51 3.76
C ARG A 49 23.89 15.10 5.23
N TYR A 50 23.21 14.03 5.66
CA TYR A 50 23.30 13.54 7.04
C TYR A 50 24.72 13.06 7.41
N ASN A 51 25.42 12.46 6.44
CA ASN A 51 26.73 11.85 6.63
C ASN A 51 27.88 12.87 6.63
N GLU A 52 27.64 14.10 6.20
CA GLU A 52 28.63 15.17 6.24
C GLU A 52 29.15 15.39 7.68
N GLY A 53 30.48 15.40 7.84
CA GLY A 53 31.12 15.55 9.15
C GLY A 53 30.91 14.40 10.15
N LYS A 54 30.23 13.31 9.76
CA LYS A 54 30.08 12.13 10.62
C LYS A 54 31.32 11.25 10.59
N ARG A 55 31.65 10.67 11.74
CA ARG A 55 32.62 9.56 11.83
C ARG A 55 32.11 8.37 11.03
N ASN A 56 33.04 7.60 10.45
CA ASN A 56 32.70 6.48 9.55
C ASN A 56 31.77 5.44 10.20
N ASP A 57 31.93 5.14 11.48
CA ASP A 57 31.11 4.19 12.24
C ASP A 57 29.67 4.70 12.52
N ARG A 58 29.41 5.99 12.28
CA ARG A 58 28.11 6.63 12.48
C ARG A 58 27.42 7.02 11.17
N LYS A 59 28.04 6.76 10.01
CA LYS A 59 27.44 7.03 8.71
C LYS A 59 26.37 5.99 8.39
N ILE A 60 25.35 6.43 7.67
CA ILE A 60 24.34 5.55 7.08
C ILE A 60 24.82 5.19 5.68
N THR A 61 25.00 3.91 5.39
CA THR A 61 25.43 3.42 4.07
C THR A 61 24.26 3.14 3.14
N ASP A 62 23.22 2.50 3.67
CA ASP A 62 21.97 2.18 2.96
C ASP A 62 20.82 2.42 3.95
N TYR A 63 19.98 3.42 3.66
CA TYR A 63 18.91 3.80 4.58
C TYR A 63 17.78 2.78 4.61
N TYR A 64 17.49 2.13 3.48
CA TYR A 64 16.52 1.03 3.44
C TYR A 64 16.96 -0.11 4.36
N GLU A 65 18.22 -0.54 4.28
CA GLU A 65 18.75 -1.58 5.17
C GLU A 65 18.76 -1.16 6.63
N LYS A 66 19.07 0.11 6.92
CA LYS A 66 18.99 0.66 8.28
C LYS A 66 17.59 0.52 8.87
N ILE A 67 16.55 0.87 8.11
CA ILE A 67 15.16 0.73 8.57
C ILE A 67 14.76 -0.74 8.67
N ARG A 68 15.09 -1.55 7.66
CA ARG A 68 14.76 -2.99 7.61
C ARG A 68 15.33 -3.78 8.80
N GLN A 69 16.55 -3.45 9.23
CA GLN A 69 17.24 -4.11 10.35
C GLN A 69 16.92 -3.45 11.69
N GLY A 70 16.41 -2.22 11.66
CA GLY A 70 15.95 -1.50 12.83
C GLY A 70 14.68 -2.10 13.45
N LYS A 71 14.48 -1.85 14.73
CA LYS A 71 13.25 -2.26 15.46
C LYS A 71 12.30 -1.09 15.74
N GLN A 72 12.73 0.13 15.44
CA GLN A 72 11.99 1.35 15.76
C GLN A 72 10.97 1.72 14.69
N GLU A 73 11.30 1.48 13.41
CA GLU A 73 10.50 1.93 12.27
C GLU A 73 10.12 0.75 11.38
N LYS A 74 9.02 0.91 10.63
CA LYS A 74 8.62 -0.03 9.58
C LYS A 74 9.01 0.51 8.21
N LEU A 75 9.28 -0.39 7.27
CA LEU A 75 9.54 -0.02 5.87
C LEU A 75 8.32 0.62 5.17
N PHE A 76 7.12 0.34 5.66
CA PHE A 76 5.89 0.94 5.16
C PHE A 76 4.81 0.87 6.24
N HIS A 77 3.79 1.70 6.05
CA HIS A 77 2.57 1.70 6.85
C HIS A 77 1.38 1.36 5.96
N GLU A 78 0.41 0.63 6.51
CA GLU A 78 -0.81 0.28 5.81
C GLU A 78 -1.97 1.12 6.34
N VAL A 79 -2.75 1.68 5.42
CA VAL A 79 -3.98 2.43 5.73
C VAL A 79 -5.10 1.87 4.85
N ILE A 80 -6.22 1.53 5.47
CA ILE A 80 -7.39 0.97 4.79
C ILE A 80 -8.46 2.06 4.68
N PHE A 81 -8.89 2.33 3.45
CA PHE A 81 -10.03 3.20 3.15
C PHE A 81 -11.16 2.34 2.59
N GLN A 82 -12.32 2.39 3.22
CA GLN A 82 -13.48 1.56 2.89
C GLN A 82 -14.76 2.39 2.99
N ILE A 83 -15.70 2.13 2.07
CA ILE A 83 -17.07 2.65 2.09
C ILE A 83 -18.00 1.43 2.12
N GLY A 84 -18.92 1.40 3.09
CA GLY A 84 -19.83 0.27 3.32
C GLY A 84 -19.11 -1.07 3.54
N ASN A 85 -19.77 -2.17 3.21
CA ASN A 85 -19.31 -3.55 3.34
C ASN A 85 -20.01 -4.46 2.30
N SER A 86 -19.85 -5.78 2.42
CA SER A 86 -20.43 -6.73 1.44
C SER A 86 -21.96 -6.78 1.40
N LYS A 87 -22.66 -6.25 2.43
CA LYS A 87 -24.13 -6.26 2.52
C LYS A 87 -24.79 -5.10 1.77
N ASP A 88 -24.15 -3.93 1.77
CA ASP A 88 -24.69 -2.68 1.20
C ASP A 88 -23.91 -2.15 0.00
N MET A 89 -22.65 -2.57 -0.17
CA MET A 89 -21.76 -2.20 -1.28
C MET A 89 -21.25 -3.46 -2.01
N GLY A 90 -22.18 -4.39 -2.24
CA GLY A 90 -21.90 -5.68 -2.86
C GLY A 90 -21.33 -5.55 -4.29
N VAL A 91 -20.63 -6.59 -4.73
CA VAL A 91 -20.05 -6.62 -6.07
C VAL A 91 -21.17 -6.71 -7.12
N GLY A 92 -21.12 -5.84 -8.12
CA GLY A 92 -22.12 -5.79 -9.20
C GLY A 92 -23.41 -5.06 -8.85
N THR A 93 -23.54 -4.48 -7.64
CA THR A 93 -24.63 -3.56 -7.32
C THR A 93 -24.29 -2.13 -7.72
N GLU A 94 -25.30 -1.28 -7.84
CA GLU A 94 -25.12 0.15 -8.17
C GLU A 94 -24.28 0.86 -7.10
N GLU A 95 -24.54 0.56 -5.83
CA GLU A 95 -23.83 1.11 -4.68
C GLU A 95 -22.36 0.67 -4.67
N GLY A 96 -22.09 -0.61 -4.97
CA GLY A 96 -20.74 -1.12 -5.10
C GLY A 96 -19.95 -0.44 -6.23
N GLU A 97 -20.58 -0.21 -7.39
CA GLU A 97 -19.96 0.55 -8.48
C GLU A 97 -19.73 2.02 -8.11
N LEU A 98 -20.65 2.65 -7.35
CA LEU A 98 -20.47 4.01 -6.85
C LEU A 98 -19.31 4.11 -5.86
N ALA A 99 -19.21 3.18 -4.90
CA ALA A 99 -18.13 3.17 -3.92
C ALA A 99 -16.75 3.02 -4.59
N VAL A 100 -16.66 2.26 -5.69
CA VAL A 100 -15.43 2.15 -6.48
C VAL A 100 -15.05 3.49 -7.10
N LYS A 101 -16.00 4.19 -7.73
CA LYS A 101 -15.76 5.51 -8.32
C LYS A 101 -15.28 6.53 -7.28
N VAL A 102 -15.95 6.60 -6.14
CA VAL A 102 -15.59 7.54 -5.04
C VAL A 102 -14.20 7.22 -4.48
N LEU A 103 -13.89 5.94 -4.25
CA LEU A 103 -12.58 5.54 -3.74
C LEU A 103 -11.44 5.74 -4.74
N ASP A 104 -11.73 5.66 -6.04
CA ASP A 104 -10.78 5.94 -7.12
C ASP A 104 -10.48 7.44 -7.23
N GLU A 105 -11.51 8.28 -7.23
CA GLU A 105 -11.37 9.74 -7.20
C GLU A 105 -10.59 10.20 -5.95
N TYR A 106 -10.98 9.71 -4.77
CA TYR A 106 -10.26 9.99 -3.53
C TYR A 106 -8.78 9.64 -3.64
N MET A 107 -8.44 8.49 -4.24
CA MET A 107 -7.05 8.03 -4.29
C MET A 107 -6.20 8.88 -5.24
N LYS A 108 -6.74 9.22 -6.41
CA LYS A 108 -6.08 10.12 -7.37
C LYS A 108 -5.81 11.49 -6.74
N ASP A 109 -6.79 12.07 -6.04
CA ASP A 109 -6.62 13.35 -5.36
C ASP A 109 -5.67 13.27 -4.17
N PHE A 110 -5.69 12.17 -3.44
CA PHE A 110 -4.76 11.93 -2.34
C PHE A 110 -3.31 11.83 -2.84
N GLN A 111 -3.05 11.14 -3.96
CA GLN A 111 -1.73 11.11 -4.61
C GLN A 111 -1.28 12.51 -5.03
N LYS A 112 -2.17 13.30 -5.65
CA LYS A 112 -1.87 14.67 -6.07
C LYS A 112 -1.48 15.58 -4.91
N ARG A 113 -2.15 15.44 -3.75
CA ARG A 113 -1.86 16.23 -2.55
C ARG A 113 -0.63 15.73 -1.78
N ASN A 114 -0.21 14.49 -1.98
CA ASN A 114 0.87 13.85 -1.23
C ASN A 114 1.87 13.17 -2.17
N PRO A 115 2.64 13.94 -2.96
CA PRO A 115 3.51 13.39 -4.01
C PRO A 115 4.65 12.52 -3.47
N THR A 116 5.00 12.65 -2.18
CA THR A 116 6.04 11.84 -1.52
C THR A 116 5.49 10.55 -0.88
N VAL A 117 4.17 10.35 -0.87
CA VAL A 117 3.54 9.16 -0.30
C VAL A 117 3.31 8.14 -1.40
N ILE A 118 4.16 7.12 -1.45
CA ILE A 118 4.05 6.02 -2.41
C ILE A 118 3.01 5.03 -1.93
N GLN A 119 1.94 4.90 -2.70
CA GLN A 119 0.79 4.07 -2.35
C GLN A 119 0.80 2.81 -3.18
N GLN A 120 1.11 1.69 -2.54
CA GLN A 120 1.11 0.39 -3.20
C GLN A 120 -0.31 -0.19 -3.20
N ILE A 121 -0.75 -0.64 -4.39
CA ILE A 121 -1.93 -1.48 -4.69
C ILE A 121 -3.11 -1.36 -3.70
N LYS A 122 -4.22 -0.78 -4.17
CA LYS A 122 -5.46 -0.71 -3.40
C LYS A 122 -6.55 -1.58 -4.02
N HIS A 123 -7.10 -2.48 -3.23
CA HIS A 123 -8.39 -3.07 -3.55
C HIS A 123 -9.47 -1.99 -3.43
N CYS A 124 -9.86 -1.38 -4.56
CA CYS A 124 -11.10 -0.61 -4.58
C CYS A 124 -12.25 -1.61 -4.53
N LEU A 125 -12.73 -1.81 -3.29
CA LEU A 125 -13.83 -2.65 -2.90
C LEU A 125 -13.61 -4.16 -3.00
N PHE A 126 -14.41 -4.84 -2.20
CA PHE A 126 -14.66 -6.28 -2.04
C PHE A 126 -14.99 -7.03 -3.34
N ARG A 127 -14.57 -6.55 -4.52
CA ARG A 127 -14.84 -7.17 -5.82
C ARG A 127 -14.45 -8.62 -5.83
N HIS A 128 -13.34 -8.97 -5.20
CA HIS A 128 -12.87 -10.34 -5.09
C HIS A 128 -13.09 -10.95 -3.71
N ILE A 129 -13.83 -10.36 -2.77
CA ILE A 129 -14.09 -11.04 -1.50
C ILE A 129 -15.35 -11.88 -1.65
N LYS A 130 -15.28 -13.16 -1.27
CA LYS A 130 -16.45 -14.03 -1.25
C LYS A 130 -17.50 -13.44 -0.30
N THR A 131 -18.69 -13.17 -0.83
CA THR A 131 -19.84 -12.67 -0.06
C THR A 131 -20.17 -13.64 1.10
N GLY A 132 -20.33 -13.11 2.32
CA GLY A 132 -20.77 -13.89 3.49
C GLY A 132 -19.68 -14.38 4.46
N LEU A 133 -18.41 -14.01 4.25
CA LEU A 133 -17.27 -14.39 5.13
C LEU A 133 -16.76 -13.24 6.03
N LEU A 134 -17.58 -12.20 6.25
CA LEU A 134 -17.34 -11.10 7.19
C LEU A 134 -18.55 -10.86 8.09
#